data_AF-A0A8S3FD55-F1
#
_entry.id   AF-A0A8S3FD55-F1
#
_cell.length_a   1.000
_cell.length_b   1.000
_cell.length_c   1.000
_cell.angle_alpha   90.00
_cell.angle_beta   90.00
_cell.angle_gamma   90.00
#
_symmetry.space_group_name_H-M   'P 1'
#
loop_
_entity.id
_entity.type
_entity.pdbx_description
1 polymer ?
#
loop_
_entity_poly.entity_id
_entity_poly.type
_entity_poly.pdbx_seq_one_letter_code
_entity_poly.pdbx_strand_id
1 'polypeptide(L)'
;CYSKYGSIPLHEPFCHEFALRMILYALHLQAARYDRIIEPLLCMSIDFYVRLFVRISYGAAKAQSQLGDIATVYNCTYCSSFFFQRYGQASLDERGNAKFRYAHGPPVGTHCSHCESNLRVGGPIWLGPLFDHSFVNELITSIEQAPDDSYAYRDRMLSMLYVVKEELPDPLYFDNGKLARVMHTHIPQNKVIKSALLNAGYRVSTSHARQDSIKTNAPHHVIWDIMRAF
;
A
#
# COMPACT_ATOMS: atom_id res chain seq x y z
N CYS A 1 -8.54 -2.47 17.12
CA CYS A 1 -7.94 -1.57 16.11
C CYS A 1 -8.59 -0.19 16.10
N TYR A 2 -9.92 -0.08 15.95
CA TYR A 2 -10.60 1.21 15.88
C TYR A 2 -10.32 2.15 17.06
N SER A 3 -10.42 1.67 18.30
CA SER A 3 -10.15 2.48 19.50
C SER A 3 -8.74 3.05 19.58
N LYS A 4 -7.74 2.40 18.96
CA LYS A 4 -6.33 2.80 19.01
C LYS A 4 -5.91 3.65 17.80
N TYR A 5 -6.43 3.33 16.62
CA TYR A 5 -5.95 3.91 15.35
C TYR A 5 -7.03 4.68 14.57
N GLY A 6 -8.27 4.75 15.07
CA GLY A 6 -9.38 5.44 14.39
C GLY A 6 -9.75 4.83 13.04
N SER A 7 -9.47 3.54 12.83
CA SER A 7 -9.63 2.86 11.54
C SER A 7 -10.06 1.40 11.74
N ILE A 8 -10.86 0.89 10.79
CA ILE A 8 -11.41 -0.46 10.77
C ILE A 8 -10.52 -1.36 9.90
N PRO A 9 -9.95 -2.45 10.46
CA PRO A 9 -9.08 -3.35 9.71
C PRO A 9 -9.88 -4.24 8.75
N LEU A 10 -9.23 -4.68 7.68
CA LEU A 10 -9.72 -5.75 6.81
C LEU A 10 -8.84 -7.00 6.99
N HIS A 11 -9.48 -8.13 7.26
CA HIS A 11 -8.82 -9.43 7.42
C HIS A 11 -8.62 -10.10 6.06
N GLU A 12 -7.71 -9.55 5.26
CA GLU A 12 -7.34 -10.03 3.92
C GLU A 12 -5.85 -10.33 3.84
N PRO A 13 -5.35 -11.00 2.77
CA PRO A 13 -3.93 -11.31 2.64
C PRO A 13 -3.00 -10.08 2.73
N PHE A 14 -3.51 -8.90 2.39
CA PHE A 14 -2.82 -7.60 2.50
C PHE A 14 -2.88 -6.95 3.88
N CYS A 15 -3.31 -7.67 4.93
CA CYS A 15 -3.49 -7.13 6.28
C CYS A 15 -2.23 -6.47 6.88
N HIS A 16 -1.03 -6.98 6.55
CA HIS A 16 0.24 -6.42 7.03
C HIS A 16 0.50 -5.02 6.46
N GLU A 17 0.33 -4.84 5.14
CA GLU A 17 0.42 -3.52 4.53
C GLU A 17 -0.75 -2.62 4.98
N PHE A 18 -1.95 -3.18 5.11
CA PHE A 18 -3.13 -2.46 5.59
C PHE A 18 -2.86 -1.86 6.99
N ALA A 19 -2.25 -2.63 7.89
CA ALA A 19 -1.88 -2.18 9.23
C ALA A 19 -0.88 -1.02 9.20
N LEU A 20 0.15 -1.08 8.34
CA LEU A 20 1.10 0.04 8.15
C LEU A 20 0.36 1.31 7.75
N ARG A 21 -0.54 1.20 6.77
CA ARG A 21 -1.32 2.32 6.25
C ARG A 21 -2.34 2.87 7.26
N MET A 22 -2.91 2.03 8.11
CA MET A 22 -3.77 2.46 9.23
C MET A 22 -2.98 3.27 10.26
N ILE A 23 -1.76 2.84 10.60
CA ILE A 23 -0.92 3.54 11.58
C ILE A 23 -0.44 4.87 11.01
N LEU A 24 -0.05 4.91 9.73
CA LEU A 24 0.27 6.17 9.04
C LEU A 24 -0.91 7.14 9.02
N TYR A 25 -2.12 6.64 8.76
CA TYR A 25 -3.32 7.47 8.84
C TYR A 25 -3.52 8.04 10.26
N ALA A 26 -3.39 7.22 11.30
CA ALA A 26 -3.52 7.67 12.68
C ALA A 26 -2.46 8.74 13.02
N LEU A 27 -1.21 8.54 12.59
CA LEU A 27 -0.12 9.50 12.77
C LEU A 27 -0.39 10.81 12.02
N HIS A 28 -0.82 10.72 10.75
CA HIS A 28 -1.20 11.87 9.93
C HIS A 28 -2.31 12.67 10.59
N LEU A 29 -3.37 12.00 11.08
CA LEU A 29 -4.50 12.66 11.73
C LEU A 29 -4.06 13.46 12.97
N GLN A 30 -3.09 12.97 13.73
CA GLN A 30 -2.54 13.71 14.87
C GLN A 30 -1.64 14.86 14.41
N ALA A 31 -0.74 14.62 13.45
CA ALA A 31 0.17 15.64 12.93
C ALA A 31 -0.58 16.83 12.28
N ALA A 32 -1.61 16.52 11.48
CA ALA A 32 -2.40 17.52 10.76
C ALA A 32 -3.14 18.49 11.70
N ARG A 33 -3.55 18.05 12.90
CA ARG A 33 -4.17 18.92 13.93
C ARG A 33 -3.23 20.03 14.42
N TYR A 34 -1.92 19.83 14.25
CA TYR A 34 -0.90 20.78 14.64
C TYR A 34 -0.21 21.41 13.42
N ASP A 35 -0.85 21.46 12.25
CA ASP A 35 -0.29 21.99 11.00
C ASP A 35 1.06 21.36 10.62
N ARG A 36 1.23 20.07 10.96
CA ARG A 36 2.41 19.28 10.62
C ARG A 36 2.09 18.29 9.51
N ILE A 37 3.11 18.05 8.69
CA ILE A 37 3.08 17.12 7.57
C ILE A 37 3.87 15.88 7.98
N ILE A 38 3.42 14.72 7.52
CA ILE A 38 4.18 13.48 7.67
C ILE A 38 4.82 13.09 6.34
N GLU A 39 6.09 12.70 6.36
CA GLU A 39 6.81 12.20 5.19
C GLU A 39 7.35 10.81 5.54
N PRO A 40 6.65 9.73 5.13
CA PRO A 40 7.11 8.37 5.35
C PRO A 40 8.42 8.12 4.62
N LEU A 41 9.48 7.79 5.36
CA LEU A 41 10.79 7.45 4.81
C LEU A 41 10.91 5.95 4.57
N LEU A 42 10.48 5.14 5.53
CA LEU A 42 10.52 3.68 5.46
C LEU A 42 9.47 3.07 6.40
N CYS A 43 8.50 2.33 5.87
CA CYS A 43 7.46 1.65 6.65
C CYS A 43 7.46 0.15 6.36
N MET A 44 7.85 -0.67 7.33
CA MET A 44 8.02 -2.11 7.14
C MET A 44 7.18 -2.93 8.12
N SER A 45 6.61 -4.03 7.63
CA SER A 45 6.11 -5.12 8.46
C SER A 45 7.19 -6.21 8.53
N ILE A 46 7.69 -6.51 9.73
CA ILE A 46 8.76 -7.49 9.95
C ILE A 46 8.28 -8.47 11.03
N ASP A 47 8.17 -9.75 10.66
CA ASP A 47 7.67 -10.83 11.52
C ASP A 47 6.33 -10.46 12.19
N PHE A 48 6.36 -10.06 13.45
CA PHE A 48 5.18 -9.77 14.29
C PHE A 48 5.04 -8.30 14.68
N TYR A 49 5.85 -7.41 14.12
CA TYR A 49 5.78 -5.98 14.41
C TYR A 49 5.85 -5.12 13.14
N VAL A 50 5.44 -3.88 13.30
CA VAL A 50 5.48 -2.85 12.26
C VAL A 50 6.43 -1.75 12.69
N ARG A 51 7.25 -1.24 11.77
CA ARG A 51 8.24 -0.19 12.01
C ARG A 51 8.08 0.92 11.00
N LEU A 52 7.92 2.14 11.48
CA LEU A 52 7.69 3.31 10.65
C LEU A 52 8.76 4.37 10.98
N PHE A 53 9.49 4.79 9.96
CA PHE A 53 10.39 5.94 10.01
C PHE A 53 9.72 7.07 9.24
N VAL A 54 9.38 8.13 9.95
CA VAL A 54 8.58 9.24 9.40
C VAL A 54 9.26 10.55 9.78
N ARG A 55 9.46 11.41 8.80
CA ARG A 55 9.91 12.79 9.01
C ARG A 55 8.69 13.68 9.22
N ILE A 56 8.75 14.55 10.23
CA ILE A 56 7.68 15.50 10.53
C ILE A 56 8.20 16.90 10.23
N SER A 57 7.47 17.63 9.38
CA SER A 57 7.82 19.00 8.99
C SER A 57 6.64 19.95 9.22
N TYR A 58 6.92 21.25 9.28
CA TYR A 58 5.90 22.29 9.41
C TYR A 58 5.33 22.67 8.05
N GLY A 59 4.00 22.81 7.95
CA GLY A 59 3.39 23.44 6.78
C GLY A 59 1.90 23.13 6.64
N ALA A 60 1.05 24.11 6.99
CA ALA A 60 -0.41 23.98 6.95
C ALA A 60 -0.96 23.64 5.56
N ALA A 61 -0.48 24.32 4.50
CA ALA A 61 -0.97 24.08 3.13
C ALA A 61 -0.68 22.65 2.65
N LYS A 62 0.55 22.16 2.86
CA LYS A 62 0.91 20.80 2.47
C LYS A 62 0.23 19.74 3.35
N ALA A 63 -0.05 20.04 4.63
CA ALA A 63 -0.85 19.17 5.49
C ALA A 63 -2.27 18.98 4.93
N GLN A 64 -2.91 20.04 4.43
CA GLN A 64 -4.21 19.93 3.75
C GLN A 64 -4.11 19.15 2.44
N SER A 65 -2.99 19.25 1.72
CA SER A 65 -2.83 18.48 0.48
C SER A 65 -2.79 16.96 0.70
N GLN A 66 -2.30 16.51 1.86
CA GLN A 66 -2.22 15.09 2.21
C GLN A 66 -3.59 14.45 2.50
N LEU A 67 -4.65 15.25 2.62
CA LEU A 67 -6.01 14.72 2.74
C LEU A 67 -6.42 13.90 1.49
N GLY A 68 -5.83 14.22 0.33
CA GLY A 68 -6.02 13.43 -0.90
C GLY A 68 -5.41 12.03 -0.85
N ASP A 69 -4.49 11.80 0.08
CA ASP A 69 -3.85 10.50 0.31
C ASP A 69 -4.62 9.62 1.31
N ILE A 70 -5.77 10.07 1.82
CA ILE A 70 -6.59 9.27 2.74
C ILE A 70 -7.75 8.65 1.98
N ALA A 71 -7.97 7.34 2.19
CA ALA A 71 -9.09 6.65 1.58
C ALA A 71 -9.75 5.62 2.47
N THR A 72 -11.03 5.41 2.20
CA THR A 72 -11.81 4.25 2.62
C THR A 72 -11.64 3.14 1.59
N VAL A 73 -11.60 1.88 2.05
CA VAL A 73 -11.42 0.71 1.20
C VAL A 73 -12.70 -0.11 1.17
N TYR A 74 -13.22 -0.37 -0.03
CA TYR A 74 -14.26 -1.36 -0.26
C TYR A 74 -13.61 -2.66 -0.68
N ASN A 75 -13.82 -3.75 0.06
CA ASN A 75 -13.21 -5.05 -0.22
C ASN A 75 -14.29 -6.13 -0.37
N CYS A 76 -14.19 -6.90 -1.45
CA CYS A 76 -15.11 -7.99 -1.72
C CYS A 76 -14.88 -9.17 -0.76
N THR A 77 -15.96 -9.69 -0.17
CA THR A 77 -15.89 -10.79 0.80
C THR A 77 -15.41 -12.12 0.23
N TYR A 78 -15.57 -12.32 -1.08
CA TYR A 78 -15.25 -13.57 -1.75
C TYR A 78 -13.92 -13.49 -2.50
N CYS A 79 -13.86 -12.63 -3.52
CA CYS A 79 -12.71 -12.54 -4.41
C CYS A 79 -11.57 -11.64 -3.90
N SER A 80 -11.77 -10.91 -2.79
CA SER A 80 -10.79 -9.96 -2.23
C SER A 80 -10.34 -8.85 -3.19
N SER A 81 -11.14 -8.58 -4.24
CA SER A 81 -10.98 -7.36 -5.02
C SER A 81 -11.28 -6.15 -4.14
N PHE A 82 -10.47 -5.11 -4.26
CA PHE A 82 -10.55 -3.92 -3.42
C PHE A 82 -10.63 -2.63 -4.24
N PHE A 83 -11.33 -1.63 -3.72
CA PHE A 83 -11.55 -0.35 -4.38
C PHE A 83 -11.38 0.79 -3.39
N PHE A 84 -10.73 1.86 -3.83
CA PHE A 84 -10.41 3.00 -2.98
C PHE A 84 -11.39 4.15 -3.20
N GLN A 85 -12.02 4.62 -2.13
CA GLN A 85 -12.72 5.90 -2.10
C GLN A 85 -11.85 6.92 -1.36
N ARG A 86 -11.17 7.78 -2.12
CA ARG A 86 -10.50 8.96 -1.55
C ARG A 86 -11.53 9.96 -1.05
N TYR A 87 -11.20 10.74 -0.03
CA TYR A 87 -12.08 11.80 0.47
C TYR A 87 -12.08 13.06 -0.41
N GLY A 88 -11.02 13.23 -1.19
CA GLY A 88 -10.92 14.30 -2.17
C GLY A 88 -9.62 14.22 -2.95
N GLN A 89 -9.45 15.20 -3.82
CA GLN A 89 -8.19 15.47 -4.48
C GLN A 89 -7.70 16.82 -4.00
N ALA A 90 -6.47 16.86 -3.52
CA ALA A 90 -5.84 18.10 -3.17
C ALA A 90 -4.72 18.40 -4.15
N SER A 91 -4.63 19.66 -4.58
CA SER A 91 -3.54 20.17 -5.40
C SER A 91 -3.02 21.45 -4.78
N LEU A 92 -1.73 21.73 -4.98
CA LEU A 92 -1.19 23.05 -4.69
C LEU A 92 -1.43 23.93 -5.93
N ASP A 93 -1.98 25.12 -5.72
CA ASP A 93 -2.03 26.15 -6.75
C ASP A 93 -0.62 26.71 -7.01
N GLU A 94 -0.41 27.42 -8.12
CA GLU A 94 0.87 28.05 -8.49
C GLU A 94 1.45 28.96 -7.39
N ARG A 95 0.58 29.45 -6.50
CA ARG A 95 0.93 30.32 -5.37
C ARG A 95 1.21 29.57 -4.06
N GLY A 96 1.20 28.23 -4.08
CA GLY A 96 1.44 27.37 -2.91
C GLY A 96 0.25 27.19 -1.97
N ASN A 97 -0.94 27.66 -2.34
CA ASN A 97 -2.17 27.44 -1.57
C ASN A 97 -2.74 26.05 -1.85
N ALA A 98 -3.26 25.39 -0.81
CA ALA A 98 -3.92 24.10 -0.96
C ALA A 98 -5.34 24.28 -1.48
N LYS A 99 -5.61 23.70 -2.65
CA LYS A 99 -6.95 23.59 -3.22
C LYS A 99 -7.46 22.18 -3.00
N PHE A 100 -8.58 22.06 -2.30
CA PHE A 100 -9.23 20.77 -2.05
C PHE A 100 -10.51 20.63 -2.87
N ARG A 101 -10.64 19.50 -3.56
CA ARG A 101 -11.84 19.10 -4.28
C ARG A 101 -12.41 17.85 -3.63
N TYR A 102 -13.68 17.90 -3.27
CA TYR A 102 -14.40 16.74 -2.73
C TYR A 102 -14.47 15.62 -3.77
N ALA A 103 -14.30 14.38 -3.31
CA ALA A 103 -14.52 13.22 -4.17
C ALA A 103 -16.03 12.93 -4.29
N HIS A 104 -16.45 12.51 -5.47
CA HIS A 104 -17.75 11.88 -5.67
C HIS A 104 -17.64 10.39 -5.29
N GLY A 105 -18.73 9.78 -4.82
CA GLY A 105 -18.70 8.39 -4.40
C GLY A 105 -20.06 7.70 -4.48
N PRO A 106 -20.11 6.40 -4.11
CA PRO A 106 -18.98 5.46 -4.00
C PRO A 106 -18.41 5.08 -5.40
N PRO A 107 -17.17 4.54 -5.51
CA PRO A 107 -16.60 4.16 -6.79
C PRO A 107 -17.16 2.83 -7.32
N VAL A 108 -17.89 2.12 -6.45
CA VAL A 108 -18.50 0.82 -6.68
C VAL A 108 -19.88 0.78 -6.03
N GLY A 109 -20.76 -0.09 -6.53
CA GLY A 109 -22.08 -0.32 -5.94
C GLY A 109 -22.01 -1.08 -4.62
N THR A 110 -23.13 -1.70 -4.23
CA THR A 110 -23.20 -2.58 -3.04
C THR A 110 -22.55 -3.95 -3.26
N HIS A 111 -22.42 -4.36 -4.52
CA HIS A 111 -21.89 -5.66 -4.94
C HIS A 111 -20.61 -5.49 -5.77
N CYS A 112 -19.74 -6.51 -5.71
CA CYS A 112 -18.50 -6.54 -6.46
C CYS A 112 -18.75 -6.68 -7.97
N SER A 113 -18.06 -5.87 -8.78
CA SER A 113 -18.13 -5.91 -10.25
C SER A 113 -17.56 -7.20 -10.87
N HIS A 114 -16.88 -8.04 -10.09
CA HIS A 114 -16.21 -9.25 -10.60
C HIS A 114 -16.90 -10.55 -10.23
N CYS A 115 -17.60 -10.60 -9.08
CA CYS A 115 -18.20 -11.83 -8.58
C CYS A 115 -19.55 -11.62 -7.86
N GLU A 116 -20.11 -10.41 -7.95
CA GLU A 116 -21.42 -10.02 -7.39
C GLU A 116 -21.59 -10.21 -5.88
N SER A 117 -20.55 -10.65 -5.17
CA SER A 117 -20.58 -10.79 -3.72
C SER A 117 -20.55 -9.43 -3.03
N ASN A 118 -21.01 -9.41 -1.78
CA ASN A 118 -21.05 -8.21 -0.96
C ASN A 118 -19.66 -7.54 -0.80
N LEU A 119 -19.67 -6.22 -0.71
CA LEU A 119 -18.50 -5.42 -0.37
C LEU A 119 -18.53 -5.05 1.11
N ARG A 120 -17.39 -5.23 1.80
CA ARG A 120 -17.14 -4.73 3.15
C ARG A 120 -16.40 -3.41 3.06
N VAL A 121 -16.64 -2.54 4.04
CA VAL A 121 -15.95 -1.25 4.18
C VAL A 121 -14.88 -1.37 5.26
N GLY A 122 -13.67 -0.91 4.94
CA GLY A 122 -12.55 -0.80 5.86
C GLY A 122 -11.82 0.53 5.72
N GLY A 123 -10.91 0.80 6.64
CA GLY A 123 -10.18 2.06 6.73
C GLY A 123 -10.79 3.04 7.74
N PRO A 124 -10.44 4.34 7.66
CA PRO A 124 -9.59 4.96 6.66
C PRO A 124 -8.12 4.49 6.69
N ILE A 125 -7.44 4.57 5.55
CA ILE A 125 -6.01 4.24 5.43
C ILE A 125 -5.25 5.31 4.65
N TRP A 126 -3.93 5.36 4.85
CA TRP A 126 -3.00 6.14 4.05
C TRP A 126 -2.70 5.46 2.70
N LEU A 127 -2.97 6.12 1.58
CA LEU A 127 -2.67 5.70 0.22
C LEU A 127 -1.39 6.30 -0.35
N GLY A 128 -0.82 7.30 0.32
CA GLY A 128 0.46 7.88 -0.08
C GLY A 128 1.60 6.84 -0.05
N PRO A 129 2.81 7.24 -0.49
CA PRO A 129 3.96 6.36 -0.50
C PRO A 129 4.30 5.87 0.91
N LEU A 130 4.79 4.63 1.00
CA LEU A 130 5.30 4.02 2.24
C LEU A 130 6.82 4.21 2.40
N PHE A 131 7.49 4.52 1.30
CA PHE A 131 8.94 4.55 1.19
C PHE A 131 9.37 5.78 0.41
N ASP A 132 10.50 6.35 0.82
CA ASP A 132 11.28 7.27 0.01
C ASP A 132 12.46 6.49 -0.59
N HIS A 133 12.45 6.28 -1.91
CA HIS A 133 13.50 5.51 -2.59
C HIS A 133 14.87 6.17 -2.45
N SER A 134 14.97 7.50 -2.31
CA SER A 134 16.26 8.15 -2.08
C SER A 134 16.83 7.77 -0.71
N PHE A 135 16.01 7.88 0.33
CA PHE A 135 16.35 7.45 1.69
C PHE A 135 16.70 5.96 1.76
N VAL A 136 15.94 5.10 1.08
CA VAL A 136 16.21 3.65 1.06
C VAL A 136 17.55 3.36 0.38
N ASN A 137 17.88 4.02 -0.73
CA ASN A 137 19.16 3.83 -1.41
C ASN A 137 20.33 4.31 -0.54
N GLU A 138 20.22 5.47 0.09
CA GLU A 138 21.24 5.98 1.03
C GLU A 138 21.43 5.03 2.22
N LEU A 139 20.34 4.48 2.76
CA LEU A 139 20.38 3.52 3.85
C LEU A 139 21.08 2.22 3.44
N ILE A 140 20.80 1.69 2.24
CA ILE A 140 21.49 0.50 1.71
C ILE A 140 22.99 0.79 1.60
N THR A 141 23.38 1.89 0.95
CA THR A 141 24.79 2.27 0.80
C THR A 141 25.49 2.44 2.16
N SER A 142 24.82 3.03 3.14
CA SER A 142 25.37 3.20 4.49
C SER A 142 25.59 1.87 5.21
N ILE A 143 24.70 0.88 5.03
CA ILE A 143 24.86 -0.46 5.63
C ILE A 143 25.95 -1.25 4.92
N GLU A 144 26.08 -1.09 3.60
CA GLU A 144 27.11 -1.75 2.80
C GLU A 144 28.52 -1.29 3.15
N GLN A 145 28.69 0.02 3.39
CA GLN A 145 29.97 0.63 3.75
C GLN A 145 30.36 0.46 5.22
N ALA A 146 29.42 0.05 6.07
CA ALA A 146 29.72 -0.21 7.47
C ALA A 146 30.60 -1.48 7.62
N PRO A 147 31.53 -1.51 8.58
CA PRO A 147 32.29 -2.72 8.91
C PRO A 147 31.37 -3.93 9.13
N ASP A 148 31.81 -5.13 8.73
CA ASP A 148 30.96 -6.33 8.73
C ASP A 148 30.34 -6.65 10.11
N ASP A 149 31.06 -6.36 11.19
CA ASP A 149 30.62 -6.60 12.57
C ASP A 149 29.70 -5.49 13.14
N SER A 150 29.37 -4.45 12.36
CA SER A 150 28.56 -3.32 12.84
C SER A 150 27.12 -3.72 13.15
N TYR A 151 26.59 -4.72 12.44
CA TYR A 151 25.19 -5.12 12.55
C TYR A 151 25.05 -6.65 12.59
N ALA A 152 24.56 -7.18 13.72
CA ALA A 152 24.33 -8.62 13.89
C ALA A 152 23.41 -9.25 12.82
N TYR A 153 22.52 -8.46 12.22
CA TYR A 153 21.56 -8.92 11.20
C TYR A 153 21.73 -8.19 9.86
N ARG A 154 22.97 -7.86 9.49
CA ARG A 154 23.30 -7.11 8.27
C ARG A 154 22.65 -7.69 7.01
N ASP A 155 22.83 -8.97 6.74
CA ASP A 155 22.34 -9.61 5.52
C ASP A 155 20.81 -9.64 5.46
N ARG A 156 20.16 -9.83 6.61
CA ARG A 156 18.69 -9.79 6.72
C ARG A 156 18.16 -8.39 6.46
N MET A 157 18.82 -7.36 7.00
CA MET A 157 18.46 -5.96 6.76
C MET A 157 18.59 -5.61 5.28
N LEU A 158 19.74 -5.93 4.67
CA LEU A 158 19.98 -5.69 3.24
C LEU A 158 18.96 -6.42 2.38
N SER A 159 18.69 -7.70 2.65
CA SER A 159 17.70 -8.49 1.91
C SER A 159 16.32 -7.84 1.91
N MET A 160 15.86 -7.37 3.09
CA MET A 160 14.58 -6.67 3.19
C MET A 160 14.58 -5.33 2.46
N LEU A 161 15.65 -4.54 2.59
CA LEU A 161 15.77 -3.24 1.92
C LEU A 161 15.84 -3.38 0.40
N TYR A 162 16.47 -4.43 -0.11
CA TYR A 162 16.48 -4.74 -1.54
C TYR A 162 15.09 -5.08 -2.08
N VAL A 163 14.27 -5.81 -1.31
CA VAL A 163 12.87 -6.05 -1.68
C VAL A 163 12.08 -4.74 -1.70
N VAL A 164 12.25 -3.89 -0.68
CA VAL A 164 11.59 -2.57 -0.60
C VAL A 164 12.02 -1.64 -1.73
N LYS A 165 13.30 -1.68 -2.13
CA LYS A 165 13.84 -0.86 -3.22
C LYS A 165 13.13 -1.12 -4.55
N GLU A 166 12.81 -2.38 -4.83
CA GLU A 166 12.11 -2.83 -6.04
C GLU A 166 10.57 -2.83 -5.90
N GLU A 167 10.04 -2.52 -4.70
CA GLU A 167 8.62 -2.56 -4.44
C GLU A 167 7.90 -1.35 -5.05
N LEU A 168 6.79 -1.59 -5.76
CA LEU A 168 5.97 -0.53 -6.33
C LEU A 168 5.25 0.30 -5.25
N PRO A 169 5.04 1.61 -5.48
CA PRO A 169 4.35 2.49 -4.55
C PRO A 169 2.82 2.27 -4.51
N ASP A 170 2.27 1.53 -5.49
CA ASP A 170 0.85 1.24 -5.62
C ASP A 170 0.26 0.65 -4.32
N PRO A 171 -0.94 1.03 -3.84
CA PRO A 171 -1.44 0.54 -2.55
C PRO A 171 -1.93 -0.92 -2.56
N LEU A 172 -1.58 -1.65 -1.49
CA LEU A 172 -1.95 -3.05 -1.24
C LEU A 172 -1.38 -4.00 -2.29
N TYR A 173 -1.68 -5.30 -2.15
CA TYR A 173 -1.20 -6.35 -3.04
C TYR A 173 -2.20 -7.50 -3.13
N PHE A 174 -2.03 -8.33 -4.15
CA PHE A 174 -2.76 -9.56 -4.38
C PHE A 174 -1.96 -10.75 -3.84
N ASP A 175 -2.67 -11.81 -3.45
CA ASP A 175 -2.09 -13.08 -3.02
C ASP A 175 -2.48 -14.18 -4.00
N ASN A 176 -1.49 -14.87 -4.57
CA ASN A 176 -1.73 -15.88 -5.59
C ASN A 176 -2.57 -17.05 -5.09
N GLY A 177 -2.38 -17.46 -3.84
CA GLY A 177 -3.17 -18.52 -3.23
C GLY A 177 -4.64 -18.14 -3.10
N LYS A 178 -4.92 -16.88 -2.75
CA LYS A 178 -6.27 -16.34 -2.67
C LYS A 178 -6.91 -16.22 -4.05
N LEU A 179 -6.18 -15.74 -5.06
CA LEU A 179 -6.66 -15.67 -6.45
C LEU A 179 -7.02 -17.07 -6.99
N ALA A 180 -6.11 -18.03 -6.86
CA ALA A 180 -6.33 -19.41 -7.33
C ALA A 180 -7.50 -20.09 -6.60
N ARG A 181 -7.65 -19.84 -5.28
CA ARG A 181 -8.77 -20.36 -4.49
C ARG A 181 -10.13 -19.86 -5.01
N VAL A 182 -10.20 -18.61 -5.45
CA VAL A 182 -11.43 -18.00 -5.98
C VAL A 182 -11.77 -18.59 -7.35
N MET A 183 -10.78 -18.84 -8.19
CA MET A 183 -10.96 -19.43 -9.51
C MET A 183 -11.11 -20.96 -9.49
N HIS A 184 -10.91 -21.60 -8.35
CA HIS A 184 -10.83 -23.06 -8.21
C HIS A 184 -9.76 -23.70 -9.10
N THR A 185 -8.61 -23.03 -9.25
CA THR A 185 -7.47 -23.48 -10.07
C THR A 185 -6.27 -23.85 -9.22
N HIS A 186 -5.28 -24.54 -9.81
CA HIS A 186 -3.99 -24.73 -9.18
C HIS A 186 -3.28 -23.37 -9.06
N ILE A 187 -2.55 -23.16 -7.96
CA ILE A 187 -1.80 -21.91 -7.73
C ILE A 187 -0.76 -21.75 -8.86
N PRO A 188 -0.86 -20.73 -9.73
CA PRO A 188 0.12 -20.51 -10.78
C PRO A 188 1.44 -20.06 -10.16
N GLN A 189 2.55 -20.36 -10.83
CA GLN A 189 3.86 -19.85 -10.40
C GLN A 189 3.88 -18.33 -10.49
N ASN A 190 4.37 -17.67 -9.43
CA ASN A 190 4.40 -16.22 -9.34
C ASN A 190 5.15 -15.57 -10.51
N LYS A 191 6.22 -16.21 -10.99
CA LYS A 191 6.97 -15.78 -12.19
C LYS A 191 6.08 -15.69 -13.43
N VAL A 192 5.14 -16.61 -13.63
CA VAL A 192 4.28 -16.63 -14.82
C VAL A 192 3.27 -15.49 -14.78
N ILE A 193 2.62 -15.24 -13.64
CA ILE A 193 1.69 -14.11 -13.49
C ILE A 193 2.43 -12.78 -13.67
N LYS A 194 3.62 -12.64 -13.07
CA LYS A 194 4.46 -11.44 -13.25
C LYS A 194 4.84 -11.23 -14.71
N SER A 195 5.28 -12.27 -15.41
CA SER A 195 5.57 -12.18 -16.85
C SER A 195 4.34 -11.80 -17.68
N ALA A 196 3.16 -12.33 -17.35
CA ALA A 196 1.92 -11.97 -18.03
C ALA A 196 1.57 -10.49 -17.84
N LEU A 197 1.69 -9.97 -16.61
CA LEU A 197 1.48 -8.55 -16.31
C LEU A 197 2.46 -7.64 -17.06
N LEU A 198 3.75 -8.01 -17.09
CA LEU A 198 4.78 -7.27 -17.81
C LEU A 198 4.51 -7.26 -19.32
N ASN A 199 4.15 -8.40 -19.91
CA ASN A 199 3.80 -8.51 -21.33
C ASN A 199 2.51 -7.73 -21.67
N ALA A 200 1.61 -7.56 -20.71
CA ALA A 200 0.41 -6.74 -20.84
C ALA A 200 0.68 -5.23 -20.64
N GLY A 201 1.93 -4.82 -20.40
CA GLY A 201 2.34 -3.42 -20.24
C GLY A 201 2.17 -2.84 -18.83
N TYR A 202 1.89 -3.68 -17.84
CA TYR A 202 1.76 -3.27 -16.44
C TYR A 202 3.07 -3.49 -15.67
N ARG A 203 3.28 -2.67 -14.64
CA ARG A 203 4.39 -2.85 -13.70
C ARG A 203 4.00 -3.87 -12.65
N VAL A 204 4.96 -4.65 -12.19
CA VAL A 204 4.73 -5.62 -11.13
C VAL A 204 5.94 -5.74 -10.20
N SER A 205 5.70 -5.87 -8.90
CA SER A 205 6.71 -6.18 -7.89
C SER A 205 6.16 -7.20 -6.88
N THR A 206 7.04 -7.70 -6.01
CA THR A 206 6.62 -8.33 -4.75
C THR A 206 6.45 -7.23 -3.69
N SER A 207 5.64 -7.47 -2.66
CA SER A 207 5.63 -6.66 -1.45
C SER A 207 6.50 -7.26 -0.36
N HIS A 208 7.27 -6.43 0.36
CA HIS A 208 8.03 -6.86 1.54
C HIS A 208 7.13 -7.45 2.64
N ALA A 209 5.85 -7.08 2.67
CA ALA A 209 4.92 -7.46 3.72
C ALA A 209 4.42 -8.91 3.62
N ARG A 210 4.58 -9.57 2.46
CA ARG A 210 4.18 -10.97 2.26
C ARG A 210 4.92 -11.61 1.10
N GLN A 211 5.49 -12.79 1.35
CA GLN A 211 6.06 -13.63 0.31
C GLN A 211 4.97 -14.06 -0.69
N ASP A 212 5.33 -14.18 -1.96
CA ASP A 212 4.42 -14.50 -3.06
C ASP A 212 3.27 -13.52 -3.32
N SER A 213 3.38 -12.31 -2.80
CA SER A 213 2.50 -11.21 -3.16
C SER A 213 2.77 -10.70 -4.58
N ILE A 214 1.71 -10.17 -5.20
CA ILE A 214 1.76 -9.46 -6.48
C ILE A 214 1.26 -8.05 -6.24
N LYS A 215 2.15 -7.08 -6.43
CA LYS A 215 1.85 -5.66 -6.36
C LYS A 215 1.94 -5.09 -7.76
N THR A 216 0.93 -4.38 -8.23
CA THR A 216 0.84 -3.95 -9.62
C THR A 216 -0.02 -2.72 -9.77
N ASN A 217 0.21 -1.94 -10.83
CA ASN A 217 -0.68 -0.87 -11.28
C ASN A 217 -1.80 -1.37 -12.20
N ALA A 218 -1.89 -2.68 -12.46
CA ALA A 218 -2.96 -3.25 -13.25
C ALA A 218 -4.31 -3.15 -12.53
N PRO A 219 -5.39 -2.80 -13.25
CA PRO A 219 -6.73 -2.83 -12.68
C PRO A 219 -7.17 -4.27 -12.40
N HIS A 220 -8.10 -4.43 -11.46
CA HIS A 220 -8.57 -5.74 -11.00
C HIS A 220 -9.04 -6.67 -12.13
N HIS A 221 -9.73 -6.15 -13.16
CA HIS A 221 -10.20 -6.98 -14.28
C HIS A 221 -9.05 -7.66 -15.03
N VAL A 222 -7.92 -6.98 -15.24
CA VAL A 222 -6.75 -7.55 -15.91
C VAL A 222 -6.18 -8.73 -15.12
N ILE A 223 -6.15 -8.62 -13.79
CA ILE A 223 -5.65 -9.69 -12.93
C ILE A 223 -6.58 -10.91 -13.04
N TRP A 224 -7.89 -10.70 -13.02
CA TRP A 224 -8.85 -11.79 -13.21
C TRP A 224 -8.79 -12.39 -14.62
N ASP A 225 -8.56 -11.59 -15.66
CA ASP A 225 -8.39 -12.08 -17.03
C ASP A 225 -7.14 -12.94 -17.19
N ILE A 226 -6.02 -12.52 -16.61
CA ILE A 226 -4.79 -13.33 -16.56
C ILE A 226 -5.05 -14.64 -15.80
N MET A 227 -5.74 -14.59 -14.66
CA MET A 227 -6.06 -15.78 -13.88
C MET A 227 -7.00 -16.77 -14.60
N ARG A 228 -7.87 -16.30 -15.51
CA ARG A 228 -8.76 -17.14 -16.33
C ARG A 228 -8.04 -17.87 -17.46
N ALA A 229 -6.82 -17.47 -17.80
CA ALA A 229 -6.00 -18.15 -18.81
C ALA A 229 -5.31 -19.42 -18.28
N PHE A 230 -5.45 -19.72 -16.98
CA PHE A 230 -4.94 -20.91 -16.31
C PHE A 230 -6.07 -21.87 -15.95
#